data_AF-A0A318TJD9-F1
#
_entry.id   AF-A0A318TJD9-F1
#
_cell.length_a   1.000
_cell.length_b   1.000
_cell.length_c   1.000
_cell.angle_alpha   90.00
_cell.angle_beta   90.00
_cell.angle_gamma   90.00
#
_symmetry.space_group_name_H-M   'P 1'
#
loop_
_entity.id
_entity.type
_entity.pdbx_description
1 polymer ?
#
loop_
_entity_poly.entity_id
_entity_poly.type
_entity_poly.pdbx_seq_one_letter_code
_entity_poly.pdbx_strand_id
1 'polypeptide(L)' 'MNSLHRSVAKTIEALGGTNVRIRPGRRHTIAEFEAGGRPLSIPVHSGSIASRRFEPMIRSQIRRKMEAAR' A
#
# COMPACT_ATOMS: atom_id res chain seq x y z
N MET A 1 11.28 11.61 1.69
CA MET A 1 10.11 10.71 1.56
C MET A 1 10.61 9.37 1.03
N ASN A 2 10.52 8.30 1.81
CA ASN A 2 11.16 7.00 1.53
C ASN A 2 10.73 6.43 0.18
N SER A 3 11.67 5.92 -0.62
CA SER A 3 11.44 5.33 -1.96
C SER A 3 10.34 4.26 -1.97
N LEU A 4 10.21 3.49 -0.87
CA LEU A 4 9.17 2.48 -0.68
C LEU A 4 7.75 3.07 -0.70
N HIS A 5 7.51 4.17 0.02
CA HIS A 5 6.19 4.79 0.12
C HIS A 5 5.73 5.30 -1.25
N ARG A 6 6.64 5.86 -2.04
CA ARG A 6 6.37 6.28 -3.41
C ARG A 6 6.05 5.09 -4.32
N SER A 7 6.76 3.95 -4.18
CA SER A 7 6.45 2.74 -4.97
C SER A 7 5.08 2.15 -4.62
N VAL A 8 4.72 2.14 -3.33
CA VAL A 8 3.40 1.69 -2.87
C VAL A 8 2.30 2.55 -3.46
N ALA A 9 2.42 3.87 -3.38
CA ALA A 9 1.43 4.79 -3.95
C ALA A 9 1.24 4.57 -5.46
N LYS A 10 2.35 4.51 -6.22
CA LYS A 10 2.32 4.23 -7.66
C LYS A 10 1.67 2.89 -7.99
N THR A 11 1.91 1.85 -7.19
CA THR A 11 1.30 0.54 -7.39
C THR A 11 -0.21 0.60 -7.21
N ILE A 12 -0.68 1.28 -6.16
CA ILE A 12 -2.11 1.45 -5.88
C ILE A 12 -2.78 2.20 -7.03
N GLU A 13 -2.19 3.32 -7.45
CA GLU A 13 -2.67 4.12 -8.59
C GLU A 13 -2.71 3.32 -9.89
N ALA A 14 -1.66 2.55 -10.20
CA ALA A 14 -1.60 1.71 -11.40
C ALA A 14 -2.66 0.59 -11.42
N LEU A 15 -3.15 0.17 -10.25
CA LEU A 15 -4.21 -0.84 -10.12
C LEU A 15 -5.61 -0.21 -10.09
N GLY A 16 -5.73 1.11 -10.22
CA GLY A 16 -7.00 1.85 -10.23
C GLY A 16 -7.46 2.32 -8.85
N GLY A 17 -6.58 2.30 -7.84
CA GLY A 17 -6.88 2.91 -6.54
C GLY A 17 -6.71 4.43 -6.59
N THR A 18 -7.54 5.15 -5.84
CA THR A 18 -7.55 6.62 -5.78
C THR A 18 -7.39 7.11 -4.34
N ASN A 19 -7.26 8.43 -4.15
CA ASN A 19 -7.20 9.07 -2.83
C ASN A 19 -6.12 8.49 -1.88
N VAL A 20 -4.95 8.14 -2.43
CA VAL A 20 -3.89 7.46 -1.69
C VAL A 20 -3.27 8.39 -0.64
N ARG A 21 -3.26 7.95 0.62
CA ARG A 21 -2.69 8.66 1.77
C ARG A 21 -1.78 7.72 2.54
N ILE A 22 -0.60 8.19 2.90
CA ILE A 22 0.37 7.42 3.69
C ILE A 22 0.54 8.10 5.04
N ARG A 23 0.20 7.38 6.11
CA ARG A 23 0.24 7.89 7.48
C ARG A 23 1.16 7.03 8.35
N PRO A 24 2.01 7.62 9.20
CA PRO A 24 2.74 6.86 10.19
C PRO A 24 1.75 6.31 11.24
N GLY A 25 1.79 5.01 11.49
CA GLY A 25 1.07 4.37 12.60
C GLY A 25 2.01 3.94 13.71
N ARG A 26 1.46 3.53 14.87
CA ARG A 26 2.26 3.16 16.06
C ARG A 26 3.29 2.05 15.81
N ARG A 27 2.96 1.06 14.99
CA ARG A 27 3.82 -0.11 14.68
C ARG A 27 4.15 -0.25 13.19
N HIS A 28 3.30 0.27 12.32
CA HIS A 28 3.44 0.22 10.86
C HIS A 28 3.04 1.56 10.27
N THR A 29 3.63 1.93 9.13
CA THR A 29 3.07 2.98 8.28
C THR A 29 1.82 2.42 7.62
N ILE A 30 0.74 3.18 7.47
CA ILE A 30 -0.51 2.73 6.85
C ILE A 30 -0.68 3.48 5.53
N ALA A 31 -0.93 2.74 4.45
CA ALA A 31 -1.38 3.28 3.18
C ALA A 31 -2.91 3.13 3.09
N GLU A 32 -3.62 4.24 3.11
CA GLU A 32 -5.07 4.34 2.94
C GLU A 32 -5.37 4.75 1.49
N PHE A 33 -6.39 4.17 0.87
CA PHE A 33 -6.78 4.47 -0.51
C PHE A 33 -8.22 4.03 -0.77
N GLU A 34 -8.81 4.45 -1.87
CA GLU A 34 -10.13 4.02 -2.31
C GLU A 34 -10.04 3.12 -3.53
N ALA A 35 -10.88 2.09 -3.60
CA ALA A 35 -11.03 1.24 -4.77
C ALA A 35 -12.45 0.68 -4.84
N GLY A 36 -13.05 0.64 -6.03
CA GLY A 36 -14.41 0.13 -6.20
C GLY A 36 -15.46 0.86 -5.35
N GLY A 37 -15.24 2.14 -5.04
CA GLY A 37 -16.11 2.93 -4.15
C GLY A 37 -15.97 2.60 -2.66
N ARG A 38 -14.97 1.80 -2.26
CA ARG A 38 -14.72 1.41 -0.87
C ARG A 38 -13.38 1.92 -0.36
N PRO A 39 -13.31 2.41 0.90
CA PRO A 39 -12.05 2.73 1.53
C PRO A 39 -11.31 1.44 1.92
N LEU A 40 -10.02 1.40 1.59
CA LEU A 40 -9.10 0.31 1.87
C LEU A 40 -7.86 0.83 2.58
N SER A 41 -7.22 -0.04 3.35
CA SER A 41 -5.97 0.28 4.04
C SER A 41 -5.01 -0.91 4.05
N ILE A 42 -3.72 -0.65 3.93
CA ILE A 42 -2.66 -1.67 3.94
C ILE A 42 -1.49 -1.22 4.82
N PRO A 43 -1.04 -2.06 5.78
CA PRO A 43 0.14 -1.76 6.59
C PRO A 43 1.43 -1.95 5.78
N VAL A 44 2.24 -0.91 5.73
CA VAL A 44 3.58 -0.85 5.14
C VAL A 44 4.62 -0.86 6.26
N HIS A 45 5.37 -1.95 6.34
CA HIS A 45 6.42 -2.12 7.34
C HIS A 45 7.67 -1.35 6.90
N SER A 46 8.02 -0.30 7.65
CA SER A 46 9.17 0.56 7.36
C SER A 46 10.27 0.28 8.38
N GLY A 47 11.35 -0.40 7.98
CA GLY A 47 12.52 -0.64 8.83
C GLY A 47 12.85 -2.12 9.06
N SER A 48 14.11 -2.49 8.78
CA SER A 48 14.73 -3.83 8.78
C SER A 48 14.65 -4.60 7.44
N ILE A 49 15.71 -5.39 7.17
CA ILE A 49 16.12 -6.20 5.98
C ILE A 49 14.99 -6.67 5.05
N ALA A 50 13.81 -6.92 5.59
CA ALA A 50 12.62 -7.22 4.84
C ALA A 50 12.22 -6.12 3.82
N SER A 51 12.66 -4.86 3.95
CA SER A 51 12.37 -3.76 2.99
C SER A 51 12.72 -4.06 1.53
N ARG A 52 13.71 -4.92 1.25
CA ARG A 52 14.04 -5.38 -0.12
C ARG A 52 13.14 -6.51 -0.62
N ARG A 53 12.62 -7.36 0.27
CA ARG A 53 11.67 -8.46 -0.07
C ARG A 53 10.21 -8.01 -0.02
N PHE A 54 9.93 -6.85 0.58
CA PHE A 54 8.59 -6.34 0.80
C PHE A 54 7.90 -5.86 -0.48
N GLU A 55 8.60 -5.32 -1.48
CA GLU A 55 7.92 -4.72 -2.63
C GLU A 55 7.04 -5.72 -3.41
N PRO A 56 7.52 -6.93 -3.79
CA PRO A 56 6.66 -7.94 -4.41
C PRO A 56 5.51 -8.39 -3.50
N MET A 57 5.76 -8.52 -2.19
CA MET A 57 4.74 -8.96 -1.23
C MET A 57 3.66 -7.90 -1.02
N ILE A 58 4.03 -6.63 -0.93
CA ILE A 58 3.11 -5.50 -0.81
C ILE A 58 2.29 -5.38 -2.10
N ARG A 59 2.91 -5.51 -3.28
CA ARG A 59 2.18 -5.56 -4.56
C ARG A 59 1.14 -6.69 -4.57
N SER A 60 1.52 -7.89 -4.13
CA SER A 60 0.59 -9.02 -4.00
C SER A 60 -0.56 -8.76 -3.01
N GLN A 61 -0.27 -8.12 -1.87
CA GLN A 61 -1.30 -7.70 -0.90
C GLN A 61 -2.25 -6.64 -1.47
N ILE A 62 -1.72 -5.62 -2.15
CA ILE A 62 -2.52 -4.59 -2.82
C ILE A 62 -3.44 -5.25 -3.83
N ARG A 63 -2.90 -6.11 -4.71
CA ARG A 63 -3.70 -6.80 -5.73
C ARG A 63 -4.86 -7.59 -5.11
N ARG A 64 -4.60 -8.40 -4.07
CA ARG A 64 -5.66 -9.15 -3.37
C ARG A 64 -6.73 -8.25 -2.75
N LYS A 65 -6.33 -7.11 -2.17
CA LYS A 65 -7.29 -6.13 -1.62
C LYS A 65 -8.13 -5.47 -2.71
N MET A 66 -7.52 -5.13 -3.86
CA MET A 66 -8.22 -4.57 -5.01
C MET A 66 -9.22 -5.56 -5.61
N GLU A 67 -8.83 -6.83 -5.75
CA GLU A 67 -9.69 -7.92 -6.23
C GLU A 67 -10.90 -8.12 -5.30
N ALA A 68 -10.70 -8.07 -3.98
CA ALA A 68 -11.78 -8.19 -2.99
C ALA A 68 -12.71 -6.96 -2.91
N ALA A 69 -12.33 -5.83 -3.53
CA ALA A 69 -13.11 -4.59 -3.51
C ALA A 69 -13.86 -4.34 -4.82
N ARG A 70 -13.62 -5.15 -5.86
CA ARG A 70 -14.51 -5.25 -7.03
C ARG A 70 -15.75 -6.03 -6.68
#